data_AF-A0A2H9QC59-F1
#
_entry.id   AF-A0A2H9QC59-F1
#
_cell.length_a   1.000
_cell.length_b   1.000
_cell.length_c   1.000
_cell.angle_alpha   90.00
_cell.angle_beta   90.00
_cell.angle_gamma   90.00
#
_symmetry.space_group_name_H-M   'P 1'
#
loop_
_entity.id
_entity.type
_entity.pdbx_description
1 polymer ?
#
loop_
_entity_poly.entity_id
_entity_poly.type
_entity_poly.pdbx_seq_one_letter_code
_entity_poly.pdbx_strand_id
1 'polypeptide(L)'
;FGGQVVYSADLLAFILPSYYSPIFGDAVRPIYAYISVPVNIMEQVVFPGYSVLLLAYFAWRSGGKDARFWLMFASAFAILSLGGILIIANIPFPVPLPNLILELLIPFYSIIRVPSRFALLMMLSLAAVCALVLKTLKFQDSRWGALLLFLLLILIEYYPATLQFSSMAMPQIFQALANERGSAVLAVPTGMIDAMIGIKQLYYQTAHGLPMVGGYLSRSTNNTYQFINANPAISQLAGITDSGNSSSFQLCKPTTLEYGKGIFPNYKIKYAIFPNYSNQEVNLGRYSLDNAYRPEYAKEASECSQLLSTLFGQPIYTDNEVSIYQIYNAS
;
A
#
# COMPACT_ATOMS: atom_id res chain seq x y z
N PHE A 1 -15.80 -4.60 9.76
CA PHE A 1 -15.68 -3.36 10.55
C PHE A 1 -14.26 -2.78 10.58
N GLY A 2 -13.18 -3.58 10.58
CA GLY A 2 -11.81 -3.04 10.74
C GLY A 2 -11.31 -2.09 9.63
N GLY A 3 -11.66 -2.32 8.36
CA GLY A 3 -11.11 -1.53 7.24
C GLY A 3 -11.46 -0.04 7.28
N GLN A 4 -12.71 0.31 7.58
CA GLN A 4 -13.14 1.71 7.53
C GLN A 4 -12.48 2.59 8.59
N VAL A 5 -12.18 2.05 9.78
CA VAL A 5 -11.46 2.78 10.83
C VAL A 5 -9.97 2.85 10.50
N VAL A 6 -9.39 1.75 10.02
CA VAL A 6 -7.96 1.68 9.68
C VAL A 6 -7.59 2.64 8.55
N TYR A 7 -8.49 2.87 7.60
CA TYR A 7 -8.30 3.72 6.43
C TYR A 7 -9.04 5.07 6.50
N SER A 8 -9.53 5.47 7.66
CA SER A 8 -10.02 6.83 7.91
C SER A 8 -8.88 7.84 7.80
N ALA A 9 -9.18 9.05 7.33
CA ALA A 9 -8.26 10.17 7.47
C ALA A 9 -8.21 10.63 8.94
N ASP A 10 -7.01 10.88 9.45
CA ASP A 10 -6.81 11.57 10.71
C ASP A 10 -7.11 13.07 10.51
N LEU A 11 -7.75 13.71 11.49
CA LEU A 11 -8.03 15.14 11.42
C LEU A 11 -6.75 15.98 11.29
N LEU A 12 -5.64 15.55 11.92
CA LEU A 12 -4.36 16.24 11.88
C LEU A 12 -3.76 16.20 10.45
N ALA A 13 -4.08 15.18 9.66
CA ALA A 13 -3.56 15.04 8.30
C ALA A 13 -4.03 16.15 7.33
N PHE A 14 -5.12 16.87 7.64
CA PHE A 14 -5.59 18.00 6.82
C PHE A 14 -4.71 19.25 6.96
N ILE A 15 -3.83 19.30 7.97
CA ILE A 15 -2.95 20.46 8.20
C ILE A 15 -1.47 20.11 8.06
N LEU A 16 -1.12 18.84 7.88
CA LEU A 16 0.26 18.39 7.76
C LEU A 16 0.65 18.27 6.28
N PRO A 17 1.64 19.03 5.79
CA PRO A 17 2.19 18.85 4.45
C PRO A 17 2.66 17.42 4.21
N SER A 18 2.74 17.02 2.93
CA SER A 18 3.25 15.68 2.59
C SER A 18 4.66 15.46 3.16
N TYR A 19 4.88 14.30 3.76
CA TYR A 19 6.21 13.86 4.23
C TYR A 19 7.23 13.63 3.10
N TYR A 20 6.79 13.67 1.83
CA TYR A 20 7.65 13.71 0.64
C TYR A 20 8.11 15.12 0.25
N SER A 21 7.62 16.17 0.91
CA SER A 21 8.04 17.55 0.63
C SER A 21 9.52 17.75 1.03
N PRO A 22 10.36 18.39 0.19
CA PRO A 22 11.75 18.69 0.57
C PRO A 22 11.86 19.73 1.67
N ILE A 23 10.84 20.60 1.79
CA ILE A 23 10.87 21.76 2.69
C ILE A 23 10.26 21.40 4.04
N PHE A 24 9.14 20.66 4.02
CA PHE A 24 8.39 20.32 5.23
C PHE A 24 8.61 18.88 5.70
N GLY A 25 9.14 18.01 4.86
CA GLY A 25 9.19 16.55 5.08
C GLY A 25 9.86 16.16 6.39
N ASP A 26 11.06 16.67 6.66
CA ASP A 26 11.82 16.32 7.86
C ASP A 26 11.11 16.74 9.16
N ALA A 27 10.34 17.83 9.12
CA ALA A 27 9.57 18.30 10.28
C ALA A 27 8.30 17.47 10.52
N VAL A 28 7.65 16.97 9.45
CA VAL A 28 6.37 16.25 9.56
C VAL A 28 6.52 14.74 9.64
N ARG A 29 7.63 14.15 9.16
CA ARG A 29 7.87 12.68 9.21
C ARG A 29 7.70 12.10 10.63
N PRO A 30 8.24 12.69 11.71
CA PRO A 30 8.02 12.18 13.06
C PRO A 30 6.56 12.22 13.49
N ILE A 31 5.82 13.24 13.04
CA ILE A 31 4.38 13.39 13.33
C ILE A 31 3.59 12.33 12.56
N TYR A 32 3.90 12.14 11.28
CA TYR A 32 3.32 11.09 10.46
C TYR A 32 3.55 9.69 11.07
N ALA A 33 4.70 9.45 11.70
CA ALA A 33 5.03 8.18 12.34
C ALA A 33 4.18 7.89 13.58
N TYR A 34 3.66 8.95 14.21
CA TYR A 34 2.75 8.87 15.34
C TYR A 34 1.28 8.71 14.89
N ILE A 35 0.86 9.49 13.90
CA ILE A 35 -0.56 9.54 13.47
C ILE A 35 -0.94 8.40 12.50
N SER A 36 0.05 7.82 11.80
CA SER A 36 -0.23 6.82 10.78
C SER A 36 -0.03 5.41 11.33
N VAL A 37 -1.00 4.54 11.09
CA VAL A 37 -0.81 3.10 11.22
C VAL A 37 0.03 2.62 10.01
N PRO A 38 0.99 1.68 10.15
CA PRO A 38 1.87 1.24 9.05
C PRO A 38 1.16 0.78 7.76
N VAL A 39 -0.12 0.41 7.86
CA VAL A 39 -0.96 -0.01 6.72
C VAL A 39 -1.69 1.15 6.03
N ASN A 40 -1.62 2.38 6.55
CA ASN A 40 -2.44 3.52 6.11
C ASN A 40 -1.65 4.82 5.79
N ILE A 41 -0.32 4.81 5.76
CA ILE A 41 0.45 6.06 5.60
C ILE A 41 0.11 6.84 4.32
N MET A 42 -0.18 6.15 3.21
CA MET A 42 -0.59 6.81 1.97
C MET A 42 -1.95 7.47 2.09
N GLU A 43 -2.91 6.81 2.73
CA GLU A 43 -4.25 7.35 2.85
C GLU A 43 -4.39 8.36 4.01
N GLN A 44 -3.30 8.62 4.73
CA GLN A 44 -3.14 9.73 5.68
C GLN A 44 -2.57 11.00 5.04
N VAL A 45 -2.32 11.04 3.73
CA VAL A 45 -1.89 12.28 3.04
C VAL A 45 -3.10 12.96 2.41
N VAL A 46 -3.84 13.74 3.23
CA VAL A 46 -5.06 14.46 2.79
C VAL A 46 -4.92 15.98 2.85
N PHE A 47 -3.68 16.47 2.86
CA PHE A 47 -3.36 17.90 2.95
C PHE A 47 -3.83 18.69 1.72
N PRO A 48 -4.74 19.67 1.90
CA PRO A 48 -5.27 20.47 0.81
C PRO A 48 -4.41 21.69 0.45
N GLY A 49 -3.28 21.96 1.10
CA GLY A 49 -2.44 23.14 0.84
C GLY A 49 -2.84 24.36 1.67
N TYR A 50 -1.88 25.04 2.31
CA TYR A 50 -2.18 26.25 3.10
C TYR A 50 -2.63 27.39 2.19
N SER A 51 -1.99 27.53 1.01
CA SER A 51 -2.36 28.49 -0.02
C SER A 51 -3.82 28.34 -0.47
N VAL A 52 -4.26 27.10 -0.69
CA VAL A 52 -5.63 26.74 -1.09
C VAL A 52 -6.60 27.01 0.05
N LEU A 53 -6.27 26.62 1.30
CA LEU A 53 -7.10 26.90 2.47
C LEU A 53 -7.31 28.40 2.69
N LEU A 54 -6.27 29.20 2.48
CA LEU A 54 -6.34 30.66 2.56
C LEU A 54 -7.27 31.23 1.49
N LEU A 55 -7.19 30.78 0.24
CA LEU A 55 -8.15 31.17 -0.80
C LEU A 55 -9.58 30.69 -0.51
N ALA A 56 -9.75 29.48 0.03
CA ALA A 56 -11.04 28.95 0.44
C ALA A 56 -11.68 29.82 1.54
N TYR A 57 -10.88 30.28 2.51
CA TYR A 57 -11.31 31.22 3.53
C TYR A 57 -11.75 32.58 2.92
N PHE A 58 -10.97 33.11 1.97
CA PHE A 58 -11.38 34.32 1.25
C PHE A 58 -12.69 34.11 0.49
N ALA A 59 -12.83 33.00 -0.24
CA ALA A 59 -14.06 32.67 -0.98
C ALA A 59 -15.27 32.49 -0.05
N TRP A 60 -15.06 32.01 1.18
CA TRP A 60 -16.14 31.91 2.16
C TRP A 60 -16.66 33.30 2.58
N ARG A 61 -15.75 34.26 2.80
CA ARG A 61 -16.08 35.62 3.26
C ARG A 61 -16.64 36.51 2.15
N SER A 62 -16.04 36.48 0.97
CA SER A 62 -16.35 37.41 -0.12
C SER A 62 -16.94 36.75 -1.37
N GLY A 63 -16.99 35.41 -1.42
CA GLY A 63 -17.50 34.68 -2.57
C GLY A 63 -19.02 34.66 -2.65
N GLY A 64 -19.51 34.53 -3.88
CA GLY A 64 -20.93 34.40 -4.21
C GLY A 64 -21.52 33.03 -3.86
N LYS A 65 -22.76 32.79 -4.32
CA LYS A 65 -23.49 31.53 -4.09
C LYS A 65 -22.71 30.31 -4.60
N ASP A 66 -22.07 30.43 -5.76
CA ASP A 66 -21.29 29.34 -6.37
C ASP A 66 -20.09 28.93 -5.50
N ALA A 67 -19.35 29.90 -4.94
CA ALA A 67 -18.23 29.61 -4.05
C ALA A 67 -18.70 28.88 -2.78
N ARG A 68 -19.83 29.32 -2.20
CA ARG A 68 -20.42 28.66 -1.02
C ARG A 68 -20.93 27.26 -1.33
N PHE A 69 -21.50 27.04 -2.52
CA PHE A 69 -21.90 25.72 -2.99
C PHE A 69 -20.71 24.77 -3.04
N TRP A 70 -19.59 25.18 -3.67
CA TRP A 70 -18.40 24.34 -3.75
C TRP A 70 -17.72 24.14 -2.38
N LEU A 71 -17.71 25.17 -1.51
CA LEU A 71 -17.21 25.03 -0.14
C LEU A 71 -18.05 24.02 0.67
N MET A 72 -19.37 24.03 0.51
CA MET A 72 -20.25 23.04 1.14
C MET A 72 -19.90 21.61 0.68
N PHE A 73 -19.67 21.40 -0.62
CA PHE A 73 -19.20 20.11 -1.13
C PHE A 73 -17.82 19.74 -0.60
N ALA A 74 -16.88 20.67 -0.56
CA ALA A 74 -15.56 20.46 0.01
C ALA A 74 -15.66 20.01 1.48
N SER A 75 -16.46 20.70 2.30
CA SER A 75 -16.69 20.34 3.70
C SER A 75 -17.39 18.99 3.84
N ALA A 76 -18.40 18.70 3.02
CA ALA A 76 -19.09 17.41 3.05
C ALA A 76 -18.12 16.24 2.77
N PHE A 77 -17.31 16.36 1.71
CA PHE A 77 -16.32 15.33 1.37
C PHE A 77 -15.17 15.25 2.38
N ALA A 78 -14.75 16.37 2.98
CA ALA A 78 -13.77 16.38 4.07
C ALA A 78 -14.28 15.57 5.28
N ILE A 79 -15.55 15.76 5.66
CA ILE A 79 -16.20 15.00 6.74
C ILE A 79 -16.31 13.51 6.36
N LEU A 80 -16.65 13.21 5.10
CA LEU A 80 -16.70 11.82 4.64
C LEU A 80 -15.31 11.16 4.64
N SER A 81 -14.22 11.91 4.42
CA SER A 81 -12.87 11.32 4.50
C SER A 81 -12.43 10.93 5.90
N LEU A 82 -13.00 11.52 6.95
CA LEU A 82 -12.71 11.15 8.35
C LEU A 82 -13.27 9.76 8.72
N GLY A 83 -14.10 9.15 7.86
CA GLY A 83 -14.69 7.83 8.10
C GLY A 83 -15.81 7.83 9.15
N GLY A 84 -16.07 6.67 9.77
CA GLY A 84 -17.22 6.46 10.67
C GLY A 84 -17.04 7.02 12.09
N ILE A 85 -15.80 7.13 12.54
CA ILE A 85 -15.41 7.60 13.87
C ILE A 85 -14.30 8.63 13.68
N LEU A 86 -14.35 9.73 14.43
CA LEU A 86 -13.31 10.76 14.37
C LEU A 86 -11.98 10.23 14.95
N ILE A 87 -10.89 10.40 14.22
CA ILE A 87 -9.54 10.07 14.69
C ILE A 87 -8.72 11.36 14.72
N ILE A 88 -8.04 11.61 15.84
CA ILE A 88 -7.12 12.74 15.99
C ILE A 88 -5.82 12.22 16.57
N ALA A 89 -4.72 12.43 15.85
CA ALA A 89 -3.40 11.95 16.23
C ALA A 89 -3.38 10.43 16.59
N ASN A 90 -4.01 9.60 15.75
CA ASN A 90 -4.19 8.16 15.92
C ASN A 90 -5.00 7.75 17.16
N ILE A 91 -5.68 8.69 17.81
CA ILE A 91 -6.58 8.43 18.93
C ILE A 91 -8.03 8.47 18.41
N PRO A 92 -8.78 7.38 18.51
CA PRO A 92 -10.19 7.36 18.13
C PRO A 92 -11.04 8.08 19.20
N PHE A 93 -11.79 9.08 18.77
CA PHE A 93 -12.77 9.79 19.59
C PHE A 93 -14.16 9.20 19.32
N PRO A 94 -14.98 8.90 20.35
CA PRO A 94 -16.28 8.27 20.21
C PRO A 94 -17.36 9.24 19.69
N VAL A 95 -17.04 10.00 18.65
CA VAL A 95 -17.94 10.91 17.95
C VAL A 95 -18.36 10.22 16.65
N PRO A 96 -19.63 9.80 16.52
CA PRO A 96 -20.11 9.18 15.29
C PRO A 96 -20.18 10.21 14.17
N LEU A 97 -19.59 9.89 13.02
CA LEU A 97 -19.58 10.73 11.83
C LEU A 97 -20.61 10.25 10.79
N PRO A 98 -20.96 11.08 9.78
CA PRO A 98 -21.97 10.74 8.79
C PRO A 98 -21.77 9.40 8.07
N ASN A 99 -20.53 8.94 7.89
CA ASN A 99 -20.26 7.62 7.29
C ASN A 99 -20.93 6.47 8.04
N LEU A 100 -21.02 6.55 9.38
CA LEU A 100 -21.67 5.51 10.17
C LEU A 100 -23.16 5.42 9.84
N ILE A 101 -23.81 6.58 9.65
CA ILE A 101 -25.22 6.67 9.25
C ILE A 101 -25.39 6.16 7.81
N LEU A 102 -24.49 6.54 6.89
CA LEU A 102 -24.52 6.09 5.50
C LEU A 102 -24.33 4.59 5.38
N GLU A 103 -23.47 3.99 6.22
CA GLU A 103 -23.29 2.53 6.28
C GLU A 103 -24.56 1.80 6.72
N LEU A 104 -25.33 2.40 7.64
CA LEU A 104 -26.60 1.84 8.11
C LEU A 104 -27.75 2.00 7.11
N LEU A 105 -27.81 3.12 6.40
CA LEU A 105 -28.93 3.46 5.51
C LEU A 105 -28.76 2.96 4.08
N ILE A 106 -27.54 2.97 3.55
CA ILE A 106 -27.28 2.68 2.15
C ILE A 106 -26.76 1.24 2.01
N PRO A 107 -27.53 0.32 1.40
CA PRO A 107 -27.03 -1.02 1.12
C PRO A 107 -25.77 -0.90 0.24
N PHE A 108 -24.78 -1.73 0.51
CA PHE A 108 -23.47 -1.76 -0.18
C PHE A 108 -22.50 -0.61 0.15
N TYR A 109 -22.84 0.35 1.01
CA TYR A 109 -21.88 1.40 1.42
C TYR A 109 -20.65 0.80 2.15
N SER A 110 -20.83 -0.34 2.81
CA SER A 110 -19.76 -1.13 3.44
C SER A 110 -18.71 -1.67 2.45
N ILE A 111 -18.95 -1.58 1.12
CA ILE A 111 -17.94 -1.88 0.10
C ILE A 111 -16.85 -0.80 0.06
N ILE A 112 -17.15 0.43 0.49
CA ILE A 112 -16.16 1.51 0.60
C ILE A 112 -15.24 1.18 1.78
N ARG A 113 -14.05 0.68 1.44
CA ARG A 113 -13.05 0.25 2.43
C ARG A 113 -12.12 1.35 2.89
N VAL A 114 -12.03 2.45 2.13
CA VAL A 114 -11.01 3.50 2.31
C VAL A 114 -11.69 4.88 2.27
N PRO A 115 -12.28 5.33 3.40
CA PRO A 115 -13.01 6.60 3.45
C PRO A 115 -12.14 7.81 3.12
N SER A 116 -10.88 7.83 3.53
CA SER A 116 -9.94 8.94 3.30
C SER A 116 -9.86 9.40 1.84
N ARG A 117 -10.14 8.53 0.86
CA ARG A 117 -10.17 8.87 -0.57
C ARG A 117 -11.25 9.87 -0.97
N PHE A 118 -12.26 10.10 -0.12
CA PHE A 118 -13.18 11.23 -0.31
C PHE A 118 -12.46 12.58 -0.29
N ALA A 119 -11.25 12.65 0.28
CA ALA A 119 -10.39 13.83 0.22
C ALA A 119 -10.06 14.25 -1.23
N LEU A 120 -10.07 13.33 -2.20
CA LEU A 120 -9.91 13.66 -3.62
C LEU A 120 -11.05 14.56 -4.13
N LEU A 121 -12.29 14.26 -3.71
CA LEU A 121 -13.47 15.07 -4.07
C LEU A 121 -13.50 16.40 -3.30
N MET A 122 -12.99 16.40 -2.06
CA MET A 122 -12.74 17.65 -1.33
C MET A 122 -11.74 18.52 -2.10
N MET A 123 -10.58 17.99 -2.50
CA MET A 123 -9.55 18.73 -3.23
C MET A 123 -10.08 19.26 -4.57
N LEU A 124 -10.85 18.44 -5.31
CA LEU A 124 -11.52 18.88 -6.53
C LEU A 124 -12.47 20.06 -6.27
N SER A 125 -13.25 20.00 -5.20
CA SER A 125 -14.18 21.08 -4.82
C SER A 125 -13.41 22.35 -4.45
N LEU A 126 -12.30 22.23 -3.71
CA LEU A 126 -11.42 23.36 -3.38
C LEU A 126 -10.76 23.97 -4.61
N ALA A 127 -10.36 23.15 -5.60
CA ALA A 127 -9.83 23.65 -6.87
C ALA A 127 -10.87 24.51 -7.63
N ALA A 128 -12.15 24.10 -7.62
CA ALA A 128 -13.24 24.91 -8.18
C ALA A 128 -13.41 26.24 -7.42
N VAL A 129 -13.30 26.23 -6.09
CA VAL A 129 -13.31 27.46 -5.27
C VAL A 129 -12.15 28.39 -5.65
N CYS A 130 -10.92 27.87 -5.76
CA CYS A 130 -9.76 28.65 -6.20
C CYS A 130 -9.98 29.28 -7.58
N ALA A 131 -10.51 28.52 -8.55
CA ALA A 131 -10.83 29.04 -9.87
C ALA A 131 -11.85 30.19 -9.83
N LEU A 132 -12.89 30.08 -8.99
CA LEU A 132 -13.87 31.15 -8.80
C LEU A 132 -13.26 32.41 -8.19
N VAL A 133 -12.38 32.27 -7.20
CA VAL A 133 -11.66 33.42 -6.61
C VAL A 133 -10.76 34.07 -7.65
N LEU A 134 -9.96 33.29 -8.38
CA LEU A 134 -9.07 33.79 -9.43
C LEU A 134 -9.85 34.49 -10.56
N LYS A 135 -11.04 34.02 -10.92
CA LYS A 135 -11.91 34.67 -11.92
C LYS A 135 -12.29 36.11 -11.53
N THR A 136 -12.39 36.41 -10.23
CA THR A 136 -12.69 37.78 -9.77
C THR A 136 -11.49 38.72 -9.88
N LEU A 137 -10.27 38.18 -10.03
CA LEU A 137 -9.07 38.97 -10.24
C LEU A 137 -9.06 39.50 -11.67
N LYS A 138 -9.38 40.79 -11.82
CA LYS A 138 -9.06 41.53 -13.06
C LYS A 138 -7.54 41.64 -13.18
N PHE A 139 -6.93 40.99 -14.16
CA PHE A 139 -5.48 41.00 -14.41
C PHE A 139 -5.01 42.39 -14.89
N GLN A 140 -4.81 43.29 -13.94
CA GLN A 140 -4.04 44.53 -14.11
C GLN A 140 -2.59 44.26 -13.67
N ASP A 141 -1.61 45.04 -14.15
CA ASP A 141 -0.17 44.77 -13.99
C ASP A 141 0.27 44.40 -12.56
N SER A 142 -0.35 45.00 -11.53
CA SER A 142 -0.06 44.73 -10.12
C SER A 142 -0.51 43.33 -9.61
N ARG A 143 -1.45 42.66 -10.26
CA ARG A 143 -2.05 41.38 -9.78
C ARG A 143 -1.37 40.13 -10.33
N TRP A 144 -0.52 40.26 -11.34
CA TRP A 144 0.32 39.15 -11.83
C TRP A 144 1.27 38.64 -10.74
N GLY A 145 1.81 39.54 -9.91
CA GLY A 145 2.64 39.16 -8.77
C GLY A 145 1.91 38.25 -7.77
N ALA A 146 0.64 38.54 -7.48
CA ALA A 146 -0.17 37.70 -6.58
C ALA A 146 -0.48 36.33 -7.18
N LEU A 147 -0.77 36.25 -8.48
CA LEU A 147 -0.97 34.98 -9.18
C LEU A 147 0.32 34.16 -9.19
N LEU A 148 1.45 34.77 -9.53
CA LEU A 148 2.75 34.10 -9.56
C LEU A 148 3.16 33.61 -8.17
N LEU A 149 2.93 34.41 -7.13
CA LEU A 149 3.17 34.01 -5.74
C LEU A 149 2.28 32.82 -5.36
N PHE A 150 1.00 32.84 -5.70
CA PHE A 150 0.09 31.72 -5.44
C PHE A 150 0.54 30.43 -6.16
N LEU A 151 0.91 30.53 -7.44
CA LEU A 151 1.46 29.39 -8.20
C LEU A 151 2.75 28.87 -7.57
N LEU A 152 3.66 29.76 -7.15
CA LEU A 152 4.89 29.38 -6.48
C LEU A 152 4.63 28.68 -5.14
N LEU A 153 3.66 29.17 -4.35
CA LEU A 153 3.26 28.54 -3.09
C LEU A 153 2.68 27.14 -3.32
N ILE A 154 1.83 26.95 -4.32
CA ILE A 154 1.34 25.62 -4.69
C ILE A 154 2.51 24.72 -5.07
N LEU A 155 3.43 25.18 -5.93
CA LEU A 155 4.58 24.37 -6.31
C LEU A 155 5.39 23.97 -5.08
N ILE A 156 5.65 24.89 -4.15
CA ILE A 156 6.35 24.62 -2.89
C ILE A 156 5.60 23.62 -2.00
N GLU A 157 4.28 23.78 -1.84
CA GLU A 157 3.45 22.93 -0.97
C GLU A 157 3.30 21.50 -1.50
N TYR A 158 3.27 21.33 -2.83
CA TYR A 158 2.97 20.05 -3.48
C TYR A 158 4.18 19.37 -4.13
N TYR A 159 5.34 20.01 -4.23
CA TYR A 159 6.51 19.43 -4.88
C TYR A 159 7.07 18.23 -4.10
N PRO A 160 7.07 17.02 -4.70
CA PRO A 160 7.71 15.86 -4.09
C PRO A 160 9.21 15.88 -4.39
N ALA A 161 10.06 15.85 -3.36
CA ALA A 161 11.51 15.91 -3.52
C ALA A 161 12.10 14.66 -4.19
N THR A 162 11.60 13.49 -3.78
CA THR A 162 12.13 12.19 -4.17
C THR A 162 10.99 11.20 -4.33
N LEU A 163 10.81 10.72 -5.57
CA LEU A 163 10.04 9.52 -5.82
C LEU A 163 11.03 8.36 -5.82
N GLN A 164 10.95 7.49 -4.82
CA GLN A 164 11.72 6.25 -4.82
C GLN A 164 11.09 5.30 -5.84
N PHE A 165 11.77 5.08 -6.96
CA PHE A 165 11.37 4.08 -7.92
C PHE A 165 12.01 2.74 -7.54
N SER A 166 11.17 1.71 -7.40
CA SER A 166 11.69 0.34 -7.25
C SER A 166 12.29 -0.13 -8.57
N SER A 167 13.46 -0.75 -8.51
CA SER A 167 14.04 -1.43 -9.67
C SER A 167 13.11 -2.55 -10.12
N MET A 168 12.74 -2.54 -11.40
CA MET A 168 12.02 -3.63 -12.08
C MET A 168 12.97 -4.48 -12.94
N ALA A 169 14.26 -4.48 -12.60
CA ALA A 169 15.25 -5.34 -13.25
C ALA A 169 14.80 -6.81 -13.12
N MET A 170 14.76 -7.50 -14.26
CA MET A 170 14.33 -8.90 -14.30
C MET A 170 15.55 -9.83 -14.34
N PRO A 171 15.71 -10.72 -13.36
CA PRO A 171 16.76 -11.73 -13.38
C PRO A 171 16.71 -12.59 -14.66
N GLN A 172 17.86 -12.78 -15.31
CA GLN A 172 17.95 -13.53 -16.58
C GLN A 172 17.51 -14.99 -16.43
N ILE A 173 17.62 -15.57 -15.23
CA ILE A 173 17.19 -16.95 -14.94
C ILE A 173 15.71 -17.19 -15.28
N PHE A 174 14.85 -16.16 -15.20
CA PHE A 174 13.44 -16.32 -15.55
C PHE A 174 13.23 -16.59 -17.04
N GLN A 175 14.12 -16.11 -17.91
CA GLN A 175 14.10 -16.46 -19.34
C GLN A 175 14.49 -17.92 -19.55
N ALA A 176 15.44 -18.45 -18.77
CA ALA A 176 15.81 -19.86 -18.83
C ALA A 176 14.67 -20.77 -18.33
N LEU A 177 13.97 -20.37 -17.26
CA LEU A 177 12.80 -21.08 -16.74
C LEU A 177 11.63 -21.13 -17.74
N ALA A 178 11.55 -20.21 -18.70
CA ALA A 178 10.52 -20.25 -19.74
C ALA A 178 10.58 -21.52 -20.62
N ASN A 179 11.75 -22.18 -20.68
CA ASN A 179 11.94 -23.41 -21.43
C ASN A 179 11.45 -24.67 -20.67
N GLU A 180 11.18 -24.57 -19.37
CA GLU A 180 10.74 -25.66 -18.49
C GLU A 180 9.23 -25.93 -18.60
N ARG A 181 8.71 -25.98 -19.83
CA ARG A 181 7.27 -26.16 -20.11
C ARG A 181 6.74 -27.43 -19.45
N GLY A 182 5.57 -27.31 -18.82
CA GLY A 182 4.94 -28.41 -18.07
C GLY A 182 5.32 -28.45 -16.59
N SER A 183 6.27 -27.63 -16.15
CA SER A 183 6.57 -27.39 -14.74
C SER A 183 5.74 -26.24 -14.19
N ALA A 184 5.59 -26.21 -12.87
CA ALA A 184 5.02 -25.12 -12.09
C ALA A 184 6.04 -24.59 -11.06
N VAL A 185 5.77 -23.40 -10.53
CA VAL A 185 6.65 -22.71 -9.59
C VAL A 185 5.90 -22.35 -8.32
N LEU A 186 6.57 -22.44 -7.19
CA LEU A 186 6.09 -21.95 -5.91
C LEU A 186 6.81 -20.65 -5.58
N ALA A 187 6.06 -19.57 -5.40
CA ALA A 187 6.64 -18.33 -4.92
C ALA A 187 6.53 -18.26 -3.39
N VAL A 188 7.67 -18.11 -2.72
CA VAL A 188 7.79 -18.15 -1.25
C VAL A 188 8.31 -16.79 -0.76
N PRO A 189 7.63 -16.11 0.17
CA PRO A 189 6.28 -16.41 0.66
C PRO A 189 5.26 -16.20 -0.47
N THR A 190 4.10 -16.85 -0.39
CA THR A 190 3.05 -16.62 -1.39
C THR A 190 2.53 -15.19 -1.27
N GLY A 191 2.39 -14.47 -2.39
CA GLY A 191 1.93 -13.06 -2.45
C GLY A 191 0.50 -12.78 -1.94
N MET A 192 -0.15 -13.75 -1.30
CA MET A 192 -1.46 -13.59 -0.66
C MET A 192 -1.38 -12.80 0.65
N ILE A 193 -0.18 -12.63 1.20
CA ILE A 193 0.02 -11.95 2.48
C ILE A 193 0.50 -10.52 2.30
N ASP A 194 1.33 -10.28 1.27
CA ASP A 194 1.85 -8.97 0.94
C ASP A 194 1.65 -8.69 -0.55
N ALA A 195 0.93 -7.61 -0.84
CA ALA A 195 0.60 -7.22 -2.20
C ALA A 195 1.84 -6.86 -3.03
N MET A 196 2.86 -6.24 -2.44
CA MET A 196 4.06 -5.85 -3.17
C MET A 196 4.89 -7.07 -3.57
N ILE A 197 5.06 -8.02 -2.63
CA ILE A 197 5.72 -9.30 -2.93
C ILE A 197 4.97 -10.01 -4.07
N GLY A 198 3.64 -10.11 -3.95
CA GLY A 198 2.82 -10.75 -4.96
C GLY A 198 2.83 -10.05 -6.32
N ILE A 199 2.88 -8.72 -6.37
CA ILE A 199 2.99 -7.94 -7.62
C ILE A 199 4.32 -8.25 -8.32
N LYS A 200 5.44 -8.31 -7.58
CA LYS A 200 6.75 -8.65 -8.16
C LYS A 200 6.79 -10.08 -8.69
N GLN A 201 6.16 -11.03 -7.97
CA GLN A 201 6.00 -12.41 -8.43
C GLN A 201 5.20 -12.50 -9.73
N LEU A 202 4.09 -11.76 -9.85
CA LEU A 202 3.31 -11.69 -11.08
C LEU A 202 4.11 -11.06 -12.24
N TYR A 203 4.94 -10.05 -11.94
CA TYR A 203 5.83 -9.48 -12.95
C TYR A 203 6.83 -10.52 -13.47
N TYR A 204 7.50 -11.28 -12.58
CA TYR A 204 8.41 -12.36 -13.00
C TYR A 204 7.68 -13.47 -13.77
N GLN A 205 6.41 -13.73 -13.44
CA GLN A 205 5.57 -14.68 -14.17
C GLN A 205 5.38 -14.31 -15.64
N THR A 206 5.39 -13.02 -15.99
CA THR A 206 5.31 -12.59 -17.39
C THR A 206 6.49 -13.07 -18.24
N ALA A 207 7.63 -13.40 -17.63
CA ALA A 207 8.82 -13.85 -18.33
C ALA A 207 8.98 -15.36 -18.35
N HIS A 208 8.82 -16.03 -17.21
CA HIS A 208 8.95 -17.49 -17.18
C HIS A 208 7.68 -18.21 -17.67
N GLY A 209 6.50 -17.57 -17.64
CA GLY A 209 5.24 -18.10 -18.20
C GLY A 209 4.71 -19.40 -17.56
N LEU A 210 5.35 -19.87 -16.49
CA LEU A 210 4.97 -21.11 -15.81
C LEU A 210 3.75 -20.88 -14.88
N PRO A 211 2.87 -21.88 -14.71
CA PRO A 211 1.88 -21.89 -13.64
C PRO A 211 2.57 -21.66 -12.29
N MET A 212 1.96 -20.83 -11.44
CA MET A 212 2.56 -20.42 -10.18
C MET A 212 1.57 -20.52 -9.03
N VAL A 213 2.03 -21.05 -7.90
CA VAL A 213 1.37 -20.91 -6.60
C VAL A 213 2.00 -19.72 -5.89
N GLY A 214 1.24 -18.63 -5.73
CA GLY A 214 1.73 -17.35 -5.24
C GLY A 214 1.12 -16.17 -6.01
N GLY A 215 1.81 -15.04 -6.02
CA GLY A 215 1.32 -13.81 -6.64
C GLY A 215 0.26 -13.09 -5.82
N TYR A 216 -0.15 -11.92 -6.30
CA TYR A 216 -1.17 -11.08 -5.66
C TYR A 216 -2.52 -11.22 -6.35
N LEU A 217 -3.57 -11.54 -5.60
CA LEU A 217 -4.96 -11.46 -6.06
C LEU A 217 -5.71 -10.45 -5.20
N SER A 218 -6.37 -9.48 -5.84
CA SER A 218 -7.17 -8.48 -5.11
C SER A 218 -8.34 -9.10 -4.33
N ARG A 219 -8.84 -10.25 -4.80
CA ARG A 219 -9.86 -11.08 -4.14
C ARG A 219 -9.52 -12.55 -4.35
N SER A 220 -9.06 -13.20 -3.30
CA SER A 220 -8.85 -14.65 -3.29
C SER A 220 -10.20 -15.36 -3.23
N THR A 221 -10.34 -16.44 -4.01
CA THR A 221 -11.57 -17.26 -3.99
C THR A 221 -11.56 -18.23 -2.81
N ASN A 222 -12.73 -18.73 -2.42
CA ASN A 222 -12.80 -19.76 -1.36
C ASN A 222 -11.99 -21.01 -1.73
N ASN A 223 -11.98 -21.37 -3.02
CA ASN A 223 -11.20 -22.50 -3.54
C ASN A 223 -9.68 -22.29 -3.32
N THR A 224 -9.19 -21.05 -3.42
CA THR A 224 -7.78 -20.74 -3.16
C THR A 224 -7.41 -21.02 -1.70
N TYR A 225 -8.24 -20.59 -0.75
CA TYR A 225 -8.02 -20.86 0.68
C TYR A 225 -8.15 -22.34 1.01
N GLN A 226 -9.15 -23.01 0.45
CA GLN A 226 -9.31 -24.46 0.62
C GLN A 226 -8.10 -25.22 0.09
N PHE A 227 -7.59 -24.86 -1.10
CA PHE A 227 -6.39 -25.46 -1.66
C PHE A 227 -5.19 -25.26 -0.73
N ILE A 228 -4.94 -24.05 -0.22
CA ILE A 228 -3.76 -23.82 0.63
C ILE A 228 -3.89 -24.58 1.96
N ASN A 229 -5.04 -24.48 2.61
CA ASN A 229 -5.28 -25.12 3.91
C ASN A 229 -5.27 -26.65 3.83
N ALA A 230 -5.70 -27.22 2.69
CA ALA A 230 -5.64 -28.67 2.45
C ALA A 230 -4.21 -29.19 2.22
N ASN A 231 -3.24 -28.30 1.95
CA ASN A 231 -1.87 -28.66 1.60
C ASN A 231 -0.89 -28.05 2.62
N PRO A 232 -0.58 -28.72 3.75
CA PRO A 232 0.21 -28.16 4.84
C PRO A 232 1.58 -27.59 4.44
N ALA A 233 2.31 -28.23 3.52
CA ALA A 233 3.58 -27.71 3.02
C ALA A 233 3.42 -26.40 2.25
N ILE A 234 2.36 -26.27 1.44
CA ILE A 234 2.05 -25.02 0.73
C ILE A 234 1.61 -23.96 1.74
N SER A 235 0.74 -24.29 2.70
CA SER A 235 0.28 -23.34 3.73
C SER A 235 1.41 -22.76 4.58
N GLN A 236 2.41 -23.57 4.92
CA GLN A 236 3.54 -23.15 5.74
C GLN A 236 4.50 -22.25 4.98
N LEU A 237 4.83 -22.59 3.74
CA LEU A 237 5.61 -21.73 2.84
C LEU A 237 4.82 -20.50 2.39
N ALA A 238 3.50 -20.61 2.36
CA ALA A 238 2.61 -19.49 2.08
C ALA A 238 2.70 -18.42 3.16
N GLY A 239 2.98 -18.79 4.43
CA GLY A 239 3.05 -17.89 5.59
C GLY A 239 1.68 -17.56 6.21
N ILE A 240 0.62 -18.25 5.80
CA ILE A 240 -0.76 -17.93 6.21
C ILE A 240 -0.97 -18.48 7.64
N THR A 241 -1.02 -17.57 8.61
CA THR A 241 -1.53 -17.84 9.96
C THR A 241 -3.04 -17.59 9.99
N ASP A 242 -3.77 -18.40 10.75
CA ASP A 242 -5.24 -18.45 10.77
C ASP A 242 -5.91 -17.06 10.79
N SER A 243 -6.88 -16.91 9.88
CA SER A 243 -8.01 -15.97 9.95
C SER A 243 -7.74 -14.58 10.54
N GLY A 244 -7.43 -13.61 9.68
CA GLY A 244 -7.90 -12.22 9.84
C GLY A 244 -7.22 -11.34 10.90
N ASN A 245 -6.28 -11.84 11.70
CA ASN A 245 -5.50 -11.03 12.62
C ASN A 245 -4.09 -10.77 12.06
N SER A 246 -3.88 -9.53 11.59
CA SER A 246 -2.66 -9.00 10.98
C SER A 246 -1.43 -8.92 11.91
N SER A 247 -1.51 -9.52 13.10
CA SER A 247 -0.63 -9.28 14.25
C SER A 247 0.51 -10.30 14.41
N SER A 248 0.53 -11.41 13.67
CA SER A 248 1.68 -12.33 13.64
C SER A 248 1.88 -12.94 12.26
N PHE A 249 2.56 -12.17 11.41
CA PHE A 249 3.20 -12.67 10.20
C PHE A 249 4.46 -13.43 10.60
N GLN A 250 4.70 -14.60 10.00
CA GLN A 250 5.96 -15.31 10.15
C GLN A 250 6.35 -15.87 8.77
N LEU A 251 7.52 -15.48 8.24
CA LEU A 251 8.08 -16.11 7.04
C LEU A 251 8.43 -17.57 7.36
N CYS A 252 7.60 -18.49 6.89
CA CYS A 252 7.80 -19.95 6.93
C CYS A 252 7.78 -20.54 8.35
N LYS A 253 6.87 -21.49 8.63
CA LYS A 253 6.83 -22.18 9.92
C LYS A 253 7.82 -23.36 9.96
N PRO A 254 8.74 -23.44 10.94
CA PRO A 254 9.87 -24.38 10.89
C PRO A 254 9.57 -25.86 11.24
N THR A 255 8.40 -26.19 11.81
CA THR A 255 8.25 -27.46 12.55
C THR A 255 7.60 -28.64 11.81
N THR A 256 7.13 -28.52 10.57
CA THR A 256 6.33 -29.61 9.94
C THR A 256 6.54 -29.86 8.44
N LEU A 257 7.49 -29.19 7.78
CA LEU A 257 7.56 -29.25 6.31
C LEU A 257 8.10 -30.57 5.73
N GLU A 258 8.83 -31.38 6.50
CA GLU A 258 9.37 -32.66 6.00
C GLU A 258 8.28 -33.64 5.53
N TYR A 259 7.13 -33.67 6.20
CA TYR A 259 6.04 -34.59 5.87
C TYR A 259 5.21 -34.18 4.63
N GLY A 260 5.41 -32.97 4.11
CA GLY A 260 4.58 -32.43 3.02
C GLY A 260 5.27 -32.25 1.67
N LYS A 261 6.58 -32.55 1.53
CA LYS A 261 7.31 -32.37 0.27
C LYS A 261 6.80 -33.25 -0.89
N GLY A 262 6.23 -34.41 -0.56
CA GLY A 262 5.70 -35.37 -1.57
C GLY A 262 4.53 -34.83 -2.40
N ILE A 263 3.99 -33.66 -2.06
CA ILE A 263 2.86 -33.07 -2.77
C ILE A 263 3.26 -32.22 -3.98
N PHE A 264 4.49 -31.70 -4.02
CA PHE A 264 4.95 -30.82 -5.09
C PHE A 264 4.98 -31.52 -6.46
N PRO A 265 5.38 -32.80 -6.59
CA PRO A 265 5.29 -33.54 -7.85
C PRO A 265 3.86 -33.66 -8.41
N ASN A 266 2.84 -33.82 -7.55
CA ASN A 266 1.44 -33.95 -7.97
C ASN A 266 0.93 -32.70 -8.71
N TYR A 267 1.46 -31.54 -8.33
CA TYR A 267 1.14 -30.25 -8.96
C TYR A 267 2.23 -29.78 -9.95
N LYS A 268 3.20 -30.65 -10.26
CA LYS A 268 4.34 -30.36 -11.14
C LYS A 268 5.19 -29.16 -10.67
N ILE A 269 5.16 -28.83 -9.38
CA ILE A 269 5.88 -27.69 -8.81
C ILE A 269 7.36 -28.04 -8.69
N LYS A 270 8.18 -27.66 -9.67
CA LYS A 270 9.60 -28.05 -9.78
C LYS A 270 10.55 -27.05 -9.12
N TYR A 271 10.16 -25.78 -9.07
CA TYR A 271 11.00 -24.70 -8.56
C TYR A 271 10.32 -23.93 -7.44
N ALA A 272 11.09 -23.49 -6.44
CA ALA A 272 10.67 -22.50 -5.46
C ALA A 272 11.47 -21.21 -5.66
N ILE A 273 10.78 -20.07 -5.81
CA ILE A 273 11.40 -18.74 -5.91
C ILE A 273 11.26 -18.04 -4.56
N PHE A 274 12.37 -17.62 -3.98
CA PHE A 274 12.43 -16.85 -2.75
C PHE A 274 13.11 -15.50 -3.02
N PRO A 275 12.52 -14.34 -2.68
CA PRO A 275 13.17 -13.05 -2.84
C PRO A 275 14.29 -12.88 -1.80
N ASN A 276 15.41 -12.29 -2.21
CA ASN A 276 16.54 -12.04 -1.33
C ASN A 276 16.35 -10.72 -0.57
N TYR A 277 16.02 -10.84 0.71
CA TYR A 277 15.74 -9.70 1.61
C TYR A 277 16.99 -8.99 2.17
N SER A 278 18.21 -9.42 1.80
CA SER A 278 19.45 -8.83 2.33
C SER A 278 19.83 -7.49 1.69
N ASN A 279 19.38 -7.23 0.45
CA ASN A 279 19.71 -6.03 -0.33
C ASN A 279 18.50 -5.17 -0.69
N GLN A 280 17.29 -5.71 -0.54
CA GLN A 280 16.10 -4.89 -0.56
C GLN A 280 16.03 -4.20 0.80
N GLU A 281 16.07 -2.86 0.83
CA GLU A 281 15.34 -2.15 1.89
C GLU A 281 14.00 -2.87 2.00
N VAL A 282 13.78 -3.55 3.12
CA VAL A 282 12.65 -4.44 3.33
C VAL A 282 11.40 -3.56 3.42
N ASN A 283 11.00 -3.00 2.28
CA ASN A 283 9.79 -2.26 2.03
C ASN A 283 8.69 -3.30 1.78
N LEU A 284 8.52 -4.18 2.76
CA LEU A 284 7.43 -5.14 2.84
C LEU A 284 6.15 -4.38 3.14
N GLY A 285 5.55 -3.74 2.12
CA GLY A 285 4.13 -3.37 2.02
C GLY A 285 3.51 -2.51 3.12
N ARG A 286 4.25 -2.23 4.19
CA ARG A 286 3.94 -1.42 5.35
C ARG A 286 4.91 -0.28 5.23
N TYR A 287 4.47 0.71 4.47
CA TYR A 287 5.13 1.99 4.36
C TYR A 287 5.60 2.36 5.77
N SER A 288 6.87 2.67 5.91
CA SER A 288 7.38 3.33 7.08
C SER A 288 7.94 4.63 6.53
N LEU A 289 7.75 5.71 7.28
CA LEU A 289 8.12 7.05 6.83
C LEU A 289 9.64 7.23 6.76
N ASP A 290 10.34 6.36 7.48
CA ASP A 290 11.73 6.00 7.22
C ASP A 290 11.74 4.62 6.57
N ASN A 291 12.71 4.33 5.69
CA ASN A 291 13.00 3.00 5.14
C ASN A 291 13.29 1.96 6.25
N ALA A 292 12.33 1.69 7.13
CA ALA A 292 12.50 0.93 8.34
C ALA A 292 12.54 -0.53 7.96
N TYR A 293 13.72 -0.94 7.52
CA TYR A 293 14.33 -2.20 7.84
C TYR A 293 13.83 -2.66 9.21
N ARG A 294 12.83 -3.53 9.23
CA ARG A 294 12.45 -4.22 10.46
C ARG A 294 13.43 -5.38 10.61
N PRO A 295 14.35 -5.35 11.58
CA PRO A 295 15.33 -6.42 11.76
C PRO A 295 14.68 -7.79 12.02
N GLU A 296 13.45 -7.79 12.53
CA GLU A 296 12.62 -8.99 12.71
C GLU A 296 12.36 -9.71 11.38
N TYR A 297 12.06 -8.99 10.29
CA TYR A 297 11.83 -9.61 8.98
C TYR A 297 13.12 -10.10 8.32
N ALA A 298 14.24 -9.39 8.50
CA ALA A 298 15.54 -9.88 8.03
C ALA A 298 15.92 -11.20 8.72
N LYS A 299 15.60 -11.31 10.02
CA LYS A 299 15.78 -12.55 10.79
C LYS A 299 14.85 -13.66 10.30
N GLU A 300 13.55 -13.41 10.17
CA GLU A 300 12.59 -14.38 9.65
C GLU A 300 12.90 -14.83 8.21
N ALA A 301 13.36 -13.91 7.35
CA ALA A 301 13.78 -14.20 5.99
C ALA A 301 15.03 -15.09 5.96
N SER A 302 15.99 -14.83 6.84
CA SER A 302 17.17 -15.67 7.01
C SER A 302 16.79 -17.07 7.50
N GLU A 303 15.91 -17.17 8.49
CA GLU A 303 15.36 -18.44 8.99
C GLU A 303 14.62 -19.22 7.89
N CYS A 304 13.79 -18.56 7.08
CA CYS A 304 13.12 -19.21 5.96
C CYS A 304 14.12 -19.65 4.87
N SER A 305 15.13 -18.85 4.55
CA SER A 305 16.17 -19.24 3.59
C SER A 305 16.95 -20.47 4.05
N GLN A 306 17.29 -20.54 5.34
CA GLN A 306 17.91 -21.73 5.95
C GLN A 306 16.98 -22.94 5.91
N LEU A 307 15.69 -22.75 6.17
CA LEU A 307 14.68 -23.79 6.06
C LEU A 307 14.60 -24.32 4.62
N LEU A 308 14.47 -23.44 3.61
CA LEU A 308 14.46 -23.81 2.19
C LEU A 308 15.73 -24.58 1.79
N SER A 309 16.89 -24.14 2.27
CA SER A 309 18.17 -24.81 2.01
C SER A 309 18.24 -26.21 2.64
N THR A 310 17.67 -26.37 3.83
CA THR A 310 17.55 -27.68 4.51
C THR A 310 16.58 -28.60 3.77
N LEU A 311 15.54 -28.03 3.16
CA LEU A 311 14.48 -28.80 2.53
C LEU A 311 14.81 -29.22 1.11
N PHE A 312 15.40 -28.34 0.32
CA PHE A 312 15.60 -28.50 -1.12
C PHE A 312 17.09 -28.54 -1.52
N GLY A 313 18.00 -28.36 -0.56
CA GLY A 313 19.42 -28.22 -0.84
C GLY A 313 19.80 -26.79 -1.25
N GLN A 314 21.00 -26.63 -1.80
CA GLN A 314 21.49 -25.32 -2.22
C GLN A 314 20.68 -24.75 -3.39
N PRO A 315 20.48 -23.42 -3.45
CA PRO A 315 19.78 -22.81 -4.57
C PRO A 315 20.56 -23.03 -5.88
N ILE A 316 19.84 -23.32 -6.95
CA ILE A 316 20.41 -23.47 -8.30
C ILE A 316 20.80 -22.12 -8.92
N TYR A 317 20.25 -21.03 -8.38
CA TYR A 317 20.52 -19.66 -8.78
C TYR A 317 20.32 -18.72 -7.60
N THR A 318 21.22 -17.75 -7.44
CA THR A 318 21.07 -16.67 -6.47
C THR A 318 21.64 -15.38 -7.05
N ASP A 319 20.91 -14.29 -6.92
CA ASP A 319 21.37 -12.94 -7.26
C ASP A 319 20.96 -11.93 -6.16
N ASN A 320 21.04 -10.63 -6.45
CA ASN A 320 20.66 -9.61 -5.47
C ASN A 320 19.14 -9.54 -5.20
N GLU A 321 18.32 -10.16 -6.04
CA GLU A 321 16.85 -10.04 -6.04
C GLU A 321 16.15 -11.32 -5.59
N VAL A 322 16.65 -12.49 -5.99
CA VAL A 322 16.01 -13.78 -5.78
C VAL A 322 17.01 -14.93 -5.61
N SER A 323 16.58 -15.95 -4.89
CA SER A 323 17.17 -17.29 -4.85
C SER A 323 16.15 -18.31 -5.37
N ILE A 324 16.59 -19.20 -6.25
CA ILE A 324 15.74 -20.24 -6.85
C ILE A 324 16.24 -21.60 -6.39
N TYR A 325 15.33 -22.37 -5.80
CA TYR A 325 15.56 -23.72 -5.31
C TYR A 325 14.88 -24.72 -6.24
N GLN A 326 15.56 -25.83 -6.53
CA GLN A 326 14.96 -26.94 -7.24
C GLN A 326 14.38 -27.95 -6.24
N ILE A 327 13.09 -28.22 -6.32
CA ILE A 327 12.37 -29.04 -5.34
C ILE A 327 12.61 -30.53 -5.57
N TYR A 328 12.61 -30.96 -6.84
CA TYR A 328 12.91 -32.33 -7.23
C TYR A 328 13.46 -32.39 -8.68
N ASN A 329 14.11 -33.50 -9.01
CA ASN A 329 14.45 -33.85 -10.39
C ASN A 329 13.30 -34.65 -10.98
N ALA A 330 12.72 -34.18 -12.08
CA ALA A 330 11.82 -35.01 -12.87
C ALA A 330 12.69 -36.06 -13.58
N SER A 331 12.47 -37.34 -13.26
CA SER A 331 13.01 -38.47 -14.02
C SER A 331 12.27 -38.68 -15.33
#